data_AF-A0A505D9K9-F1
#
_entry.id   AF-A0A505D9K9-F1
#
_cell.length_a   1.000
_cell.length_b   1.000
_cell.length_c   1.000
_cell.angle_alpha   90.00
_cell.angle_beta   90.00
_cell.angle_gamma   90.00
#
_symmetry.space_group_name_H-M   'P 1'
#
loop_
_entity.id
_entity.type
_entity.pdbx_description
1 polymer ?
#
loop_
_entity_poly.entity_id
_entity_poly.type
_entity_poly.pdbx_seq_one_letter_code
_entity_poly.pdbx_strand_id
1 'polypeptide(L)'
;MPGRRAGKPLPVRRRPPAPLRRGAALRHPRHRPLELLLLAPDHAREGRASGRRRETRRENTQVHHESDGTYGVLRVTAELRANRRKDHERCLTWVKPSFLWMMYRCGWGTKAGQETALAVEITRDGFEWALRHACLSSYVRGVHPHLATWQRQLKRAPTRIQWDPERVDRCLLTCTQAFLMVQANLSSFGTVFSFVNRRGHRMTRTRTALLSVLALLAGLLSLQLTGPAPRATAAPTTFTHPGVLVSRAQLDYARSKVQVGQQPWKTAYDNMMASSYASLSRTAKPRAVVECGPSSNPNRGCTDERQDAIAAYTQALAWYFTRDARYAKKSIEIMDAWSATITDHTNSNAPLQTGWAGSTWPRAAEIIKYTYDGGWPGAGRFATMLRTVYLPEVINGAATKNGNWELVMTEAAIGISVFIEDRTSYDKAVSTYLARVPAYIYLTSDGALPKPPAGSSIDTSAEIIKYWQGQSTFTNGLSQETCRDFGHTGWGIASIADIAETSRIQGQDLYPRIQDRLRYALGFHTSYENGTAVPSWLCGGSVNKGLDQVTEVGFNALQNRLGISMSNTQKYTEEHRPSGTDNYFNAWTTLTHANNPS
;
A
#
# COMPACT_ATOMS: atom_id res chain seq x y z
N MET A 1 69.09 -0.74 -9.73
CA MET A 1 69.65 -1.74 -10.67
C MET A 1 70.92 -2.31 -10.04
N PRO A 2 71.21 -3.63 -10.04
CA PRO A 2 70.47 -4.81 -10.53
C PRO A 2 69.98 -5.69 -9.34
N GLY A 3 69.01 -6.60 -9.40
CA GLY A 3 68.42 -7.39 -10.48
C GLY A 3 68.27 -8.84 -9.98
N ARG A 4 67.32 -9.13 -9.08
CA ARG A 4 66.98 -10.52 -8.68
C ARG A 4 65.70 -10.96 -9.38
N ARG A 5 65.86 -11.98 -10.24
CA ARG A 5 64.81 -12.60 -11.06
C ARG A 5 63.85 -13.40 -10.19
N ALA A 6 62.55 -13.19 -10.41
CA ALA A 6 61.46 -14.00 -9.88
C ALA A 6 61.49 -15.41 -10.48
N GLY A 7 61.25 -16.42 -9.64
CA GLY A 7 61.08 -17.81 -10.04
C GLY A 7 59.80 -18.03 -10.86
N LYS A 8 59.90 -18.90 -11.87
CA LYS A 8 58.78 -19.36 -12.70
C LYS A 8 57.81 -20.25 -11.90
N PRO A 9 56.49 -20.14 -12.07
CA PRO A 9 55.54 -21.14 -11.59
C PRO A 9 55.53 -22.39 -12.49
N LEU A 10 55.37 -23.55 -11.86
CA LEU A 10 55.19 -24.87 -12.49
C LEU A 10 53.87 -24.97 -13.29
N PRO A 11 53.80 -25.75 -14.38
CA PRO A 11 52.57 -25.91 -15.15
C PRO A 11 51.66 -26.99 -14.53
N VAL A 12 50.43 -26.63 -14.21
CA VAL A 12 49.37 -27.59 -13.86
C VAL A 12 48.76 -28.14 -15.16
N ARG A 13 49.02 -29.43 -15.44
CA ARG A 13 48.37 -30.19 -16.52
C ARG A 13 46.88 -30.40 -16.21
N ARG A 14 45.98 -29.84 -17.01
CA ARG A 14 44.57 -30.27 -17.07
C ARG A 14 44.45 -31.46 -18.03
N ARG A 15 43.91 -32.58 -17.55
CA ARG A 15 43.47 -33.72 -18.38
C ARG A 15 42.24 -33.32 -19.21
N PRO A 16 42.16 -33.67 -20.51
CA PRO A 16 40.93 -33.56 -21.29
C PRO A 16 40.05 -34.82 -21.08
N PRO A 17 38.71 -34.72 -21.05
CA PRO A 17 37.87 -35.90 -21.21
C PRO A 17 37.78 -36.31 -22.69
N ALA A 18 37.86 -37.62 -22.91
CA ALA A 18 37.74 -38.30 -24.19
C ALA A 18 36.29 -38.26 -24.77
N PRO A 19 36.11 -38.48 -26.09
CA PRO A 19 34.84 -38.25 -26.78
C PRO A 19 33.98 -39.51 -26.83
N LEU A 20 32.65 -39.36 -26.70
CA LEU A 20 31.70 -40.43 -27.02
C LEU A 20 30.55 -39.93 -27.92
N ARG A 21 30.69 -40.34 -29.19
CA ARG A 21 29.70 -40.82 -30.17
C ARG A 21 28.35 -40.09 -30.29
N ARG A 22 28.19 -39.51 -31.48
CA ARG A 22 26.90 -39.20 -32.14
C ARG A 22 26.08 -40.47 -32.39
N GLY A 23 24.77 -40.37 -32.22
CA GLY A 23 23.80 -41.33 -32.76
C GLY A 23 22.34 -41.08 -32.38
N ALA A 24 21.63 -40.42 -33.29
CA ALA A 24 20.18 -40.55 -33.57
C ALA A 24 19.12 -39.73 -32.79
N ALA A 25 18.61 -38.73 -33.53
CA ALA A 25 17.20 -38.50 -33.87
C ALA A 25 16.22 -37.87 -32.85
N LEU A 26 15.86 -36.63 -33.18
CA LEU A 26 14.64 -35.91 -32.79
C LEU A 26 13.38 -36.79 -32.93
N ARG A 27 12.61 -36.91 -31.84
CA ARG A 27 11.16 -37.16 -31.86
C ARG A 27 10.47 -36.15 -30.94
N HIS A 28 9.46 -35.49 -31.49
CA HIS A 28 8.52 -34.62 -30.78
C HIS A 28 7.88 -35.34 -29.56
N PRO A 29 7.68 -34.66 -28.41
CA PRO A 29 7.04 -35.26 -27.25
C PRO A 29 5.52 -35.37 -27.47
N ARG A 30 5.03 -36.61 -27.48
CA ARG A 30 3.61 -36.90 -27.23
C ARG A 30 3.40 -37.05 -25.73
N HIS A 31 2.47 -36.25 -25.22
CA HIS A 31 1.53 -36.58 -24.15
C HIS A 31 2.03 -37.00 -22.74
N ARG A 32 1.58 -36.18 -21.78
CA ARG A 32 1.10 -36.50 -20.40
C ARG A 32 2.17 -36.71 -19.31
N PRO A 33 1.77 -36.72 -18.02
CA PRO A 33 0.77 -35.89 -17.32
C PRO A 33 1.34 -35.30 -16.02
N LEU A 34 0.63 -34.31 -15.43
CA LEU A 34 0.79 -33.96 -14.01
C LEU A 34 -0.20 -34.82 -13.21
N GLU A 35 0.29 -35.88 -12.56
CA GLU A 35 -0.49 -36.80 -11.73
C GLU A 35 -0.10 -36.67 -10.25
N LEU A 36 -1.08 -36.30 -9.41
CA LEU A 36 -1.16 -36.57 -7.98
C LEU A 36 -2.68 -36.54 -7.68
N LEU A 37 -3.37 -37.56 -7.19
CA LEU A 37 -3.03 -38.85 -6.61
C LEU A 37 -4.23 -39.78 -6.95
N LEU A 38 -3.98 -41.01 -7.41
CA LEU A 38 -5.00 -42.05 -7.54
C LEU A 38 -4.44 -43.33 -6.90
N LEU A 39 -5.22 -43.97 -6.03
CA LEU A 39 -5.54 -45.40 -6.11
C LEU A 39 -6.78 -45.68 -5.23
N ALA A 40 -7.63 -46.57 -5.76
CA ALA A 40 -9.00 -46.88 -5.35
C ALA A 40 -9.04 -48.06 -4.33
N PRO A 41 -10.24 -48.49 -3.85
CA PRO A 41 -10.41 -49.18 -2.57
C PRO A 41 -10.15 -50.68 -2.63
N ASP A 42 -9.86 -51.30 -1.49
CA ASP A 42 -10.32 -52.67 -1.25
C ASP A 42 -10.77 -52.89 0.20
N HIS A 43 -11.80 -53.73 0.32
CA HIS A 43 -12.72 -53.84 1.45
C HIS A 43 -12.10 -54.30 2.78
N ALA A 44 -12.55 -53.68 3.89
CA ALA A 44 -12.49 -54.29 5.21
C ALA A 44 -13.65 -55.28 5.42
N ARG A 45 -13.33 -56.52 5.80
CA ARG A 45 -14.22 -57.36 6.61
C ARG A 45 -13.51 -57.70 7.92
N GLU A 46 -14.27 -57.58 9.00
CA GLU A 46 -13.89 -57.76 10.40
C GLU A 46 -13.33 -59.16 10.72
N GLY A 47 -12.41 -59.22 11.68
CA GLY A 47 -12.00 -60.46 12.35
C GLY A 47 -10.92 -60.21 13.42
N ARG A 48 -11.22 -60.56 14.67
CA ARG A 48 -10.41 -60.36 15.90
C ARG A 48 -9.02 -61.05 15.89
N ALA A 49 -8.05 -60.43 16.58
CA ALA A 49 -7.23 -60.98 17.69
C ALA A 49 -5.71 -60.64 17.66
N SER A 50 -5.24 -60.07 18.78
CA SER A 50 -3.89 -60.08 19.42
C SER A 50 -2.58 -59.89 18.63
N GLY A 51 -1.77 -58.92 19.09
CA GLY A 51 -0.33 -59.17 19.39
C GLY A 51 0.78 -58.37 18.66
N ARG A 52 1.53 -57.59 19.47
CA ARG A 52 2.96 -57.16 19.37
C ARG A 52 3.44 -56.06 18.39
N ARG A 53 4.36 -55.27 18.95
CA ARG A 53 5.17 -54.12 18.44
C ARG A 53 6.10 -54.45 17.27
N ARG A 54 6.41 -53.45 16.42
CA ARG A 54 7.80 -53.02 16.10
C ARG A 54 7.89 -51.66 15.35
N GLU A 55 8.93 -50.91 15.70
CA GLU A 55 9.46 -49.65 15.10
C GLU A 55 10.05 -49.85 13.69
N THR A 56 10.07 -48.78 12.86
CA THR A 56 11.29 -48.30 12.17
C THR A 56 11.13 -46.97 11.41
N ARG A 57 11.94 -45.97 11.84
CA ARG A 57 12.83 -45.01 11.15
C ARG A 57 12.44 -44.29 9.84
N ARG A 58 12.59 -42.95 9.89
CA ARG A 58 12.62 -41.96 8.78
C ARG A 58 13.98 -41.89 8.08
N GLU A 59 13.97 -41.62 6.77
CA GLU A 59 15.07 -40.94 6.06
C GLU A 59 14.52 -39.86 5.12
N ASN A 60 15.27 -38.77 5.02
CA ASN A 60 14.98 -37.51 4.35
C ASN A 60 15.71 -37.48 3.00
N THR A 61 15.14 -36.91 1.94
CA THR A 61 15.95 -36.43 0.80
C THR A 61 15.28 -35.22 0.14
N GLN A 62 16.02 -34.10 0.11
CA GLN A 62 15.72 -32.89 -0.67
C GLN A 62 15.96 -33.15 -2.17
N VAL A 63 15.40 -32.29 -3.05
CA VAL A 63 16.16 -31.52 -4.08
C VAL A 63 15.21 -30.73 -5.00
N HIS A 64 15.46 -29.43 -5.03
CA HIS A 64 15.46 -28.42 -6.11
C HIS A 64 14.29 -28.22 -7.11
N HIS A 65 13.97 -26.92 -7.22
CA HIS A 65 13.11 -26.26 -8.20
C HIS A 65 13.87 -25.86 -9.47
N GLU A 66 13.18 -25.90 -10.62
CA GLU A 66 13.20 -24.80 -11.60
C GLU A 66 12.00 -24.86 -12.55
N SER A 67 11.51 -23.68 -12.95
CA SER A 67 10.22 -23.42 -13.59
C SER A 67 10.35 -23.01 -15.05
N ASP A 68 9.37 -23.36 -15.89
CA ASP A 68 9.06 -22.55 -17.08
C ASP A 68 7.56 -22.57 -17.42
N GLY A 69 7.04 -21.40 -17.81
CA GLY A 69 5.63 -21.06 -17.85
C GLY A 69 4.89 -21.43 -19.12
N THR A 70 3.60 -21.75 -19.00
CA THR A 70 2.57 -21.53 -20.02
C THR A 70 1.18 -21.63 -19.40
N TYR A 71 0.35 -20.60 -19.63
CA TYR A 71 -1.02 -20.49 -19.10
C TYR A 71 -2.00 -21.40 -19.87
N GLY A 72 -2.68 -22.32 -19.16
CA GLY A 72 -3.76 -23.13 -19.73
C GLY A 72 -4.61 -23.86 -18.68
N VAL A 73 -5.94 -23.71 -18.80
CA VAL A 73 -7.06 -24.37 -18.07
C VAL A 73 -7.33 -23.84 -16.65
N LEU A 74 -8.54 -23.29 -16.44
CA LEU A 74 -9.06 -22.94 -15.12
C LEU A 74 -9.67 -24.20 -14.49
N ARG A 75 -9.05 -24.75 -13.45
CA ARG A 75 -9.60 -25.88 -12.68
C ARG A 75 -10.61 -25.37 -11.67
N VAL A 76 -11.80 -25.98 -11.63
CA VAL A 76 -12.86 -25.62 -10.68
C VAL A 76 -13.36 -26.88 -9.97
N THR A 77 -13.57 -26.82 -8.66
CA THR A 77 -13.96 -28.00 -7.86
C THR A 77 -15.48 -28.02 -7.64
N ALA A 78 -16.11 -29.20 -7.73
CA ALA A 78 -17.55 -29.39 -7.58
C ALA A 78 -17.89 -30.45 -6.52
N GLU A 79 -18.99 -30.24 -5.79
CA GLU A 79 -19.55 -31.21 -4.83
C GLU A 79 -20.82 -31.84 -5.43
N LEU A 80 -20.88 -33.16 -5.52
CA LEU A 80 -22.09 -33.91 -5.87
C LEU A 80 -22.80 -34.35 -4.58
N ARG A 81 -24.01 -33.85 -4.34
CA ARG A 81 -24.87 -34.36 -3.26
C ARG A 81 -25.90 -35.32 -3.82
N ALA A 82 -25.72 -36.62 -3.58
CA ALA A 82 -26.80 -37.59 -3.73
C ALA A 82 -27.63 -37.60 -2.44
N ASN A 83 -28.62 -36.71 -2.32
CA ASN A 83 -29.59 -36.80 -1.23
C ASN A 83 -30.49 -38.01 -1.48
N ARG A 84 -30.32 -39.09 -0.71
CA ARG A 84 -31.35 -40.14 -0.62
C ARG A 84 -32.50 -39.61 0.23
N ARG A 85 -33.66 -39.52 -0.40
CA ARG A 85 -35.03 -39.26 0.10
C ARG A 85 -35.61 -37.89 -0.28
N LYS A 86 -36.79 -38.00 -0.91
CA LYS A 86 -37.73 -37.02 -1.49
C LYS A 86 -37.41 -36.51 -2.91
N ASP A 87 -38.20 -37.04 -3.83
CA ASP A 87 -38.57 -36.59 -5.18
C ASP A 87 -37.44 -36.35 -6.19
N HIS A 88 -37.21 -37.37 -7.00
CA HIS A 88 -36.36 -37.37 -8.18
C HIS A 88 -36.95 -36.46 -9.26
N GLU A 89 -36.59 -35.17 -9.26
CA GLU A 89 -36.59 -34.41 -10.53
C GLU A 89 -35.64 -33.20 -10.62
N ARG A 90 -35.06 -32.68 -9.52
CA ARG A 90 -34.08 -31.56 -9.62
C ARG A 90 -32.98 -31.62 -8.55
N CYS A 91 -32.02 -32.52 -8.70
CA CYS A 91 -30.75 -32.39 -7.97
C CYS A 91 -29.89 -31.29 -8.61
N LEU A 92 -29.32 -30.43 -7.78
CA LEU A 92 -28.53 -29.27 -8.15
C LEU A 92 -27.06 -29.51 -7.79
N THR A 93 -26.13 -29.29 -8.73
CA THR A 93 -24.69 -29.40 -8.49
C THR A 93 -24.08 -28.01 -8.34
N TRP A 94 -23.35 -27.79 -7.25
CA TRP A 94 -22.76 -26.51 -6.93
C TRP A 94 -21.27 -26.51 -7.23
N VAL A 95 -20.82 -25.51 -7.99
CA VAL A 95 -19.42 -25.32 -8.38
C VAL A 95 -18.83 -24.13 -7.62
N LYS A 96 -17.64 -24.30 -7.03
CA LYS A 96 -17.00 -23.27 -6.20
C LYS A 96 -15.53 -23.06 -6.63
N PRO A 97 -15.15 -21.83 -7.02
CA PRO A 97 -13.78 -21.55 -7.46
C PRO A 97 -12.73 -21.53 -6.33
N SER A 98 -13.14 -21.32 -5.08
CA SER A 98 -12.21 -21.35 -3.94
C SER A 98 -12.02 -22.77 -3.39
N PHE A 99 -10.76 -23.19 -3.31
CA PHE A 99 -10.36 -24.43 -2.68
C PHE A 99 -10.81 -24.50 -1.22
N LEU A 100 -10.53 -23.47 -0.42
CA LEU A 100 -10.86 -23.44 1.02
C LEU A 100 -12.37 -23.55 1.26
N TRP A 101 -13.14 -22.86 0.43
CA TRP A 101 -14.60 -22.91 0.52
C TRP A 101 -15.15 -24.28 0.12
N MET A 102 -14.57 -24.92 -0.90
CA MET A 102 -14.95 -26.27 -1.27
C MET A 102 -14.61 -27.28 -0.19
N MET A 103 -13.39 -27.22 0.35
CA MET A 103 -12.98 -28.11 1.44
C MET A 103 -13.87 -27.95 2.67
N TYR A 104 -14.23 -26.72 3.04
CA TYR A 104 -15.21 -26.48 4.10
C TYR A 104 -16.57 -27.17 3.82
N ARG A 105 -17.09 -27.06 2.59
CA ARG A 105 -18.40 -27.59 2.25
C ARG A 105 -18.48 -29.10 2.16
N CYS A 106 -17.44 -29.74 1.62
CA CYS A 106 -17.34 -31.19 1.66
C CYS A 106 -16.98 -31.72 3.06
N GLY A 107 -16.78 -30.83 4.04
CA GLY A 107 -16.35 -31.19 5.39
C GLY A 107 -14.99 -31.87 5.38
N TRP A 108 -14.09 -31.44 4.50
CA TRP A 108 -12.77 -32.02 4.30
C TRP A 108 -12.79 -33.52 3.98
N GLY A 109 -13.87 -34.01 3.35
CA GLY A 109 -14.05 -35.43 3.05
C GLY A 109 -14.33 -36.31 4.29
N THR A 110 -14.62 -35.70 5.43
CA THR A 110 -14.84 -36.42 6.71
C THR A 110 -16.31 -36.79 6.94
N LYS A 111 -17.23 -36.37 6.07
CA LYS A 111 -18.65 -36.69 6.21
C LYS A 111 -18.92 -38.14 5.82
N ALA A 112 -19.79 -38.81 6.59
CA ALA A 112 -20.17 -40.20 6.35
C ALA A 112 -20.70 -40.39 4.92
N GLY A 113 -20.05 -41.27 4.15
CA GLY A 113 -20.38 -41.56 2.75
C GLY A 113 -19.92 -40.52 1.72
N GLN A 114 -19.07 -39.56 2.10
CA GLN A 114 -18.50 -38.54 1.22
C GLN A 114 -16.97 -38.55 1.30
N GLU A 115 -16.36 -39.60 0.74
CA GLU A 115 -14.91 -39.84 0.78
C GLU A 115 -14.14 -39.05 -0.30
N THR A 116 -14.85 -38.46 -1.27
CA THR A 116 -14.23 -37.75 -2.41
C THR A 116 -14.93 -36.44 -2.77
N ALA A 117 -14.16 -35.50 -3.32
CA ALA A 117 -14.64 -34.28 -3.96
C ALA A 117 -14.22 -34.27 -5.43
N LEU A 118 -15.15 -33.95 -6.34
CA LEU A 118 -14.90 -34.03 -7.79
C LEU A 118 -14.26 -32.73 -8.29
N ALA A 119 -13.12 -32.82 -8.95
CA ALA A 119 -12.60 -31.71 -9.75
C ALA A 119 -13.30 -31.73 -11.14
N VAL A 120 -13.84 -30.60 -11.58
CA VAL A 120 -14.49 -30.45 -12.87
C VAL A 120 -13.72 -29.41 -13.68
N GLU A 121 -13.22 -29.82 -14.85
CA GLU A 121 -12.61 -28.87 -15.78
C GLU A 121 -13.70 -28.31 -16.70
N ILE A 122 -13.78 -26.98 -16.78
CA ILE A 122 -14.73 -26.27 -17.65
C ILE A 122 -13.91 -25.41 -18.59
N THR A 123 -14.19 -25.49 -19.89
CA THR A 123 -13.57 -24.59 -20.86
C THR A 123 -13.97 -23.15 -20.60
N ARG A 124 -13.12 -22.19 -20.97
CA ARG A 124 -13.44 -20.76 -20.83
C ARG A 124 -14.76 -20.42 -21.52
N ASP A 125 -14.96 -20.91 -22.75
CA ASP A 125 -16.19 -20.69 -23.52
C ASP A 125 -17.42 -21.30 -22.84
N GLY A 126 -17.27 -22.49 -22.24
CA GLY A 126 -18.34 -23.14 -21.49
C GLY A 126 -18.70 -22.38 -20.21
N PHE A 127 -17.71 -21.84 -19.51
CA PHE A 127 -17.92 -20.99 -18.33
C PHE A 127 -18.63 -19.68 -18.69
N GLU A 128 -18.19 -19.02 -19.76
CA GLU A 128 -18.83 -17.80 -20.24
C GLU A 128 -20.25 -18.06 -20.77
N TRP A 129 -20.47 -19.19 -21.44
CA TRP A 129 -21.82 -19.61 -21.81
C TRP A 129 -22.69 -19.81 -20.58
N ALA A 130 -22.18 -20.46 -19.53
CA ALA A 130 -22.93 -20.68 -18.29
C ALA A 130 -23.31 -19.35 -17.62
N LEU A 131 -22.42 -18.36 -17.61
CA LEU A 131 -22.70 -17.02 -17.09
C LEU A 131 -23.74 -16.27 -17.93
N ARG A 132 -23.67 -16.34 -19.27
CA ARG A 132 -24.65 -15.73 -20.17
C ARG A 132 -26.06 -16.30 -20.00
N HIS A 133 -26.17 -17.55 -19.55
CA HIS A 133 -27.44 -18.25 -19.34
C HIS A 133 -27.81 -18.38 -17.85
N ALA A 134 -27.22 -17.54 -16.98
CA ALA A 134 -27.46 -17.60 -15.55
C ALA A 134 -28.61 -16.70 -15.07
N CYS A 135 -29.23 -17.10 -13.96
CA CYS A 135 -30.16 -16.28 -13.18
C CYS A 135 -29.72 -16.25 -11.71
N LEU A 136 -29.88 -15.11 -11.03
CA LEU A 136 -29.62 -15.04 -9.59
C LEU A 136 -30.59 -15.94 -8.82
N SER A 137 -30.04 -16.68 -7.87
CA SER A 137 -30.78 -17.62 -7.01
C SER A 137 -31.70 -16.92 -5.99
N SER A 138 -31.57 -15.61 -5.83
CA SER A 138 -32.40 -14.75 -4.98
C SER A 138 -32.89 -13.52 -5.74
N TYR A 139 -34.09 -13.03 -5.41
CA TYR A 139 -34.59 -11.76 -5.94
C TYR A 139 -33.78 -10.58 -5.36
N VAL A 140 -33.35 -9.66 -6.24
CA VAL A 140 -32.60 -8.45 -5.89
C VAL A 140 -33.31 -7.27 -6.52
N ARG A 141 -33.80 -6.36 -5.67
CA ARG A 141 -34.47 -5.12 -6.09
C ARG A 141 -33.47 -4.23 -6.84
N GLY A 142 -33.88 -3.68 -7.99
CA GLY A 142 -33.01 -2.88 -8.88
C GLY A 142 -32.25 -3.70 -9.93
N VAL A 143 -32.06 -5.01 -9.72
CA VAL A 143 -31.52 -5.93 -10.75
C VAL A 143 -32.65 -6.67 -11.47
N HIS A 144 -33.69 -7.09 -10.73
CA HIS A 144 -34.87 -7.72 -11.30
C HIS A 144 -36.05 -6.74 -11.30
N PRO A 145 -36.71 -6.51 -12.45
CA PRO A 145 -37.78 -5.52 -12.57
C PRO A 145 -39.00 -5.88 -11.71
N HIS A 146 -39.38 -7.16 -11.65
CA HIS A 146 -40.50 -7.65 -10.81
C HIS A 146 -40.23 -9.06 -10.28
N LEU A 147 -40.75 -9.37 -9.08
CA LEU A 147 -40.62 -10.69 -8.44
C LEU A 147 -41.14 -11.83 -9.32
N ALA A 148 -42.30 -11.63 -9.98
CA ALA A 148 -42.90 -12.62 -10.87
C ALA A 148 -42.03 -12.92 -12.11
N THR A 149 -41.34 -11.91 -12.65
CA THR A 149 -40.42 -12.07 -13.78
C THR A 149 -39.19 -12.86 -13.37
N TRP A 150 -38.61 -12.55 -12.20
CA TRP A 150 -37.50 -13.33 -11.64
C TRP A 150 -37.90 -14.79 -11.38
N GLN A 151 -39.07 -15.05 -10.80
CA GLN A 151 -39.54 -16.43 -10.57
C GLN A 151 -39.67 -17.24 -11.88
N ARG A 152 -40.11 -16.61 -12.98
CA ARG A 152 -40.15 -17.26 -14.30
C ARG A 152 -38.76 -17.50 -14.87
N GLN A 153 -37.85 -16.53 -14.73
CA GLN A 153 -36.45 -16.66 -15.16
C GLN A 153 -35.71 -17.74 -14.37
N LEU A 154 -35.87 -17.79 -13.05
CA LEU A 154 -35.26 -18.79 -12.16
C LEU A 154 -35.71 -20.23 -12.47
N LYS A 155 -36.95 -20.41 -12.95
CA LYS A 155 -37.46 -21.70 -13.40
C LYS A 155 -36.88 -22.15 -14.75
N ARG A 156 -36.47 -21.21 -15.61
CA ARG A 156 -36.01 -21.47 -16.99
C ARG A 156 -34.50 -21.48 -17.13
N ALA A 157 -33.77 -20.77 -16.28
CA ALA A 157 -32.34 -20.62 -16.41
C ALA A 157 -31.62 -21.95 -16.13
N PRO A 158 -30.78 -22.44 -17.06
CA PRO A 158 -29.99 -23.65 -16.85
C PRO A 158 -28.89 -23.43 -15.81
N THR A 159 -28.47 -22.16 -15.63
CA THR A 159 -27.47 -21.77 -14.64
C THR A 159 -28.05 -20.90 -13.53
N ARG A 160 -27.67 -21.15 -12.28
CA ARG A 160 -28.00 -20.27 -11.15
C ARG A 160 -26.74 -19.66 -10.54
N ILE A 161 -26.80 -18.37 -10.22
CA ILE A 161 -25.75 -17.65 -9.50
C ILE A 161 -26.18 -17.38 -8.07
N GLN A 162 -25.34 -17.78 -7.13
CA GLN A 162 -25.48 -17.40 -5.72
C GLN A 162 -24.22 -16.66 -5.27
N TRP A 163 -24.48 -15.68 -4.44
CA TRP A 163 -23.52 -14.77 -3.84
C TRP A 163 -23.29 -15.24 -2.40
N ASP A 164 -22.10 -15.76 -2.10
CA ASP A 164 -21.74 -16.27 -0.77
C ASP A 164 -20.45 -15.61 -0.24
N PRO A 165 -20.32 -15.37 1.08
CA PRO A 165 -19.06 -14.98 1.74
C PRO A 165 -17.95 -16.01 1.52
N GLU A 166 -16.74 -15.54 1.21
CA GLU A 166 -15.50 -16.33 1.31
C GLU A 166 -15.31 -16.85 2.75
N ARG A 167 -14.74 -18.06 2.87
CA ARG A 167 -14.41 -18.69 4.15
C ARG A 167 -12.91 -18.58 4.38
N VAL A 168 -12.53 -17.66 5.24
CA VAL A 168 -11.22 -17.62 5.91
C VAL A 168 -11.39 -18.20 7.31
N ASP A 169 -10.40 -18.94 7.82
CA ASP A 169 -10.50 -19.59 9.13
C ASP A 169 -10.73 -18.58 10.27
N ARG A 170 -11.61 -18.95 11.20
CA ARG A 170 -12.14 -18.12 12.30
C ARG A 170 -11.12 -17.77 13.40
N CYS A 171 -9.83 -17.86 13.14
CA CYS A 171 -8.80 -17.30 14.02
C CYS A 171 -8.37 -15.87 13.62
N LEU A 172 -8.95 -15.30 12.55
CA LEU A 172 -8.75 -13.91 12.15
C LEU A 172 -10.09 -13.27 11.77
N LEU A 173 -10.42 -12.19 12.50
CA LEU A 173 -11.43 -11.15 12.22
C LEU A 173 -12.92 -11.49 12.45
N THR A 174 -13.50 -10.73 13.40
CA THR A 174 -14.89 -10.27 13.34
C THR A 174 -15.04 -9.34 12.14
N CYS A 175 -15.67 -9.82 11.05
CA CYS A 175 -15.98 -9.00 9.89
C CYS A 175 -17.40 -9.28 9.38
N THR A 176 -18.27 -8.29 9.51
CA THR A 176 -19.54 -8.16 8.79
C THR A 176 -19.27 -7.53 7.42
N GLN A 177 -18.96 -8.35 6.41
CA GLN A 177 -19.55 -8.34 5.06
C GLN A 177 -18.71 -9.21 4.09
N ALA A 178 -19.32 -10.32 3.72
CA ALA A 178 -18.99 -11.30 2.69
C ALA A 178 -18.19 -10.81 1.46
N PHE A 179 -16.99 -11.36 1.25
CA PHE A 179 -16.41 -11.50 -0.09
C PHE A 179 -17.37 -12.31 -0.95
N LEU A 180 -17.84 -11.75 -2.06
CA LEU A 180 -18.86 -12.37 -2.92
C LEU A 180 -18.21 -13.30 -3.95
N MET A 181 -18.25 -14.61 -3.69
CA MET A 181 -17.84 -15.61 -4.67
C MET A 181 -19.02 -15.99 -5.59
N VAL A 182 -18.80 -16.01 -6.91
CA VAL A 182 -19.79 -16.51 -7.87
C VAL A 182 -19.87 -18.03 -7.78
N GLN A 183 -21.04 -18.54 -7.41
CA GLN A 183 -21.38 -19.95 -7.46
C GLN A 183 -22.22 -20.23 -8.70
N ALA A 184 -21.77 -21.09 -9.61
CA ALA A 184 -22.57 -21.54 -10.75
C ALA A 184 -23.22 -22.89 -10.45
N ASN A 185 -24.46 -23.08 -10.93
CA ASN A 185 -25.25 -24.29 -10.73
C ASN A 185 -25.65 -24.85 -12.09
N LEU A 186 -25.55 -26.15 -12.33
CA LEU A 186 -26.02 -26.77 -13.58
C LEU A 186 -27.22 -27.68 -13.26
N SER A 187 -28.37 -27.42 -13.89
CA SER A 187 -29.55 -28.27 -13.67
C SER A 187 -29.41 -29.63 -14.38
N SER A 188 -29.57 -30.70 -13.59
CA SER A 188 -29.67 -32.13 -13.96
C SER A 188 -28.38 -32.88 -14.34
N PHE A 189 -28.31 -34.15 -13.89
CA PHE A 189 -27.22 -35.11 -14.13
C PHE A 189 -26.93 -35.35 -15.64
N GLY A 190 -27.91 -35.07 -16.52
CA GLY A 190 -27.77 -35.25 -17.98
C GLY A 190 -26.93 -34.18 -18.69
N THR A 191 -26.82 -32.97 -18.12
CA THR A 191 -26.07 -31.86 -18.74
C THR A 191 -24.55 -32.01 -18.58
N VAL A 192 -24.10 -32.77 -17.57
CA VAL A 192 -22.68 -33.03 -17.29
C VAL A 192 -22.07 -34.01 -18.30
N PHE A 193 -22.85 -34.95 -18.84
CA PHE A 193 -22.35 -35.97 -19.77
C PHE A 193 -22.48 -35.62 -21.26
N SER A 194 -23.38 -34.71 -21.63
CA SER A 194 -23.47 -34.27 -23.04
C SER A 194 -22.38 -33.28 -23.45
N PHE A 195 -21.50 -32.88 -22.52
CA PHE A 195 -20.43 -31.90 -22.73
C PHE A 195 -19.05 -32.53 -23.00
N VAL A 196 -18.93 -33.86 -22.94
CA VAL A 196 -17.62 -34.54 -22.94
C VAL A 196 -17.26 -35.22 -24.27
N ASN A 197 -18.15 -35.36 -25.25
CA ASN A 197 -17.73 -36.01 -26.50
C ASN A 197 -18.55 -35.64 -27.75
N ARG A 198 -18.07 -34.66 -28.53
CA ARG A 198 -18.19 -34.66 -30.00
C ARG A 198 -16.94 -34.04 -30.61
N ARG A 199 -15.94 -34.88 -30.87
CA ARG A 199 -14.92 -34.63 -31.90
C ARG A 199 -15.53 -34.90 -33.27
N GLY A 200 -15.27 -33.98 -34.20
CA GLY A 200 -15.18 -34.26 -35.63
C GLY A 200 -16.35 -33.79 -36.48
N HIS A 201 -16.21 -32.64 -37.13
CA HIS A 201 -16.01 -32.63 -38.59
C HIS A 201 -15.64 -31.24 -39.13
N ARG A 202 -14.55 -31.26 -39.91
CA ARG A 202 -14.19 -30.49 -41.11
C ARG A 202 -14.68 -29.05 -41.30
N MET A 203 -13.68 -28.18 -41.44
CA MET A 203 -13.70 -26.91 -42.17
C MET A 203 -14.53 -26.96 -43.45
N THR A 204 -15.40 -25.96 -43.64
CA THR A 204 -15.63 -25.33 -44.94
C THR A 204 -15.86 -23.82 -44.74
N ARG A 205 -15.25 -23.05 -45.65
CA ARG A 205 -15.30 -21.59 -45.75
C ARG A 205 -16.72 -21.09 -45.96
N THR A 206 -17.03 -19.89 -45.45
CA THR A 206 -17.72 -18.87 -46.24
C THR A 206 -17.51 -17.48 -45.65
N ARG A 207 -17.34 -16.51 -46.57
CA ARG A 207 -17.06 -15.08 -46.37
C ARG A 207 -18.34 -14.33 -45.94
N THR A 208 -18.17 -13.05 -45.62
CA THR A 208 -19.17 -11.97 -45.34
C THR A 208 -19.69 -11.97 -43.89
N ALA A 209 -19.70 -10.87 -43.13
CA ALA A 209 -19.65 -9.45 -43.47
C ALA A 209 -18.87 -8.64 -42.41
N LEU A 210 -17.93 -7.80 -42.89
CA LEU A 210 -17.50 -6.58 -42.22
C LEU A 210 -18.58 -5.50 -42.46
N LEU A 211 -18.60 -4.48 -41.59
CA LEU A 211 -19.35 -3.21 -41.68
C LEU A 211 -20.65 -3.13 -40.85
N SER A 212 -20.55 -3.27 -39.52
CA SER A 212 -21.52 -2.63 -38.59
C SER A 212 -20.99 -2.34 -37.17
N VAL A 213 -19.75 -2.74 -36.81
CA VAL A 213 -19.31 -2.74 -35.39
C VAL A 213 -18.57 -1.46 -34.97
N LEU A 214 -18.21 -0.56 -35.88
CA LEU A 214 -17.36 0.61 -35.57
C LEU A 214 -18.10 1.86 -35.05
N ALA A 215 -19.44 1.87 -34.99
CA ALA A 215 -20.20 3.02 -34.47
C ALA A 215 -20.76 2.83 -33.04
N LEU A 216 -20.70 1.62 -32.47
CA LEU A 216 -21.20 1.33 -31.11
C LEU A 216 -20.11 1.22 -30.04
N LEU A 217 -18.83 1.29 -30.44
CA LEU A 217 -17.68 1.23 -29.53
C LEU A 217 -17.23 2.60 -28.97
N ALA A 218 -17.78 3.71 -29.47
CA ALA A 218 -17.47 5.05 -28.98
C ALA A 218 -18.46 5.59 -27.92
N GLY A 219 -19.64 4.97 -27.76
CA GLY A 219 -20.69 5.42 -26.83
C GLY A 219 -20.79 4.68 -25.50
N LEU A 220 -20.06 3.57 -25.33
CA LEU A 220 -20.14 2.70 -24.15
C LEU A 220 -18.89 2.75 -23.24
N LEU A 221 -17.95 3.67 -23.52
CA LEU A 221 -16.72 3.85 -22.73
C LEU A 221 -16.77 5.08 -21.79
N SER A 222 -17.95 5.56 -21.42
CA SER A 222 -18.09 6.76 -20.56
C SER A 222 -19.03 6.58 -19.37
N LEU A 223 -19.33 5.34 -18.95
CA LEU A 223 -20.21 5.11 -17.80
C LEU A 223 -19.77 3.96 -16.88
N GLN A 224 -18.48 3.88 -16.56
CA GLN A 224 -18.00 3.13 -15.40
C GLN A 224 -16.82 3.87 -14.78
N LEU A 225 -17.03 4.45 -13.59
CA LEU A 225 -16.08 4.54 -12.48
C LEU A 225 -16.63 5.49 -11.38
N THR A 226 -17.74 5.09 -10.74
CA THR A 226 -18.06 5.57 -9.39
C THR A 226 -18.56 4.38 -8.56
N GLY A 227 -17.66 3.42 -8.32
CA GLY A 227 -17.82 2.54 -7.17
C GLY A 227 -17.74 3.37 -5.88
N PRO A 228 -18.43 2.98 -4.79
CA PRO A 228 -18.26 3.65 -3.52
C PRO A 228 -16.77 3.63 -3.12
N ALA A 229 -16.25 4.76 -2.66
CA ALA A 229 -14.86 4.87 -2.22
C ALA A 229 -14.53 3.74 -1.23
N PRO A 230 -13.37 3.07 -1.34
CA PRO A 230 -12.96 2.10 -0.34
C PRO A 230 -12.95 2.78 1.02
N ARG A 231 -13.70 2.21 1.98
CA ARG A 231 -13.61 2.64 3.39
C ARG A 231 -12.14 2.61 3.78
N ALA A 232 -11.69 3.62 4.54
CA ALA A 232 -10.39 3.53 5.20
C ALA A 232 -10.35 2.19 5.95
N THR A 233 -9.42 1.32 5.57
CA THR A 233 -9.17 0.07 6.27
C THR A 233 -8.85 0.43 7.73
N ALA A 234 -9.34 -0.29 8.73
CA ALA A 234 -8.87 -0.06 10.09
C ALA A 234 -7.33 -0.22 10.16
N ALA A 235 -6.70 0.39 11.16
CA ALA A 235 -5.28 0.25 11.44
C ALA A 235 -4.86 -1.23 11.34
N PRO A 236 -3.65 -1.52 10.81
CA PRO A 236 -3.20 -2.90 10.69
C PRO A 236 -3.15 -3.58 12.06
N THR A 237 -3.28 -4.91 12.09
CA THR A 237 -3.22 -5.66 13.36
C THR A 237 -1.88 -5.52 14.07
N THR A 238 -0.82 -5.28 13.30
CA THR A 238 0.57 -5.09 13.71
C THR A 238 1.17 -4.01 12.81
N PHE A 239 1.89 -3.05 13.38
CA PHE A 239 2.60 -2.05 12.58
C PHE A 239 3.89 -2.63 11.98
N THR A 240 4.28 -2.11 10.81
CA THR A 240 5.51 -2.40 10.09
C THR A 240 6.60 -1.46 10.56
N HIS A 241 7.78 -2.01 10.89
CA HIS A 241 8.91 -1.24 11.42
C HIS A 241 10.27 -1.55 10.75
N PRO A 242 11.14 -0.54 10.54
CA PRO A 242 10.80 0.88 10.55
C PRO A 242 9.75 1.18 9.48
N GLY A 243 8.81 2.08 9.78
CA GLY A 243 7.72 2.39 8.86
C GLY A 243 7.03 3.74 9.07
N VAL A 244 7.69 4.69 9.74
CA VAL A 244 7.28 6.10 9.74
C VAL A 244 8.07 6.86 8.68
N LEU A 245 7.37 7.32 7.63
CA LEU A 245 7.86 7.93 6.38
C LEU A 245 8.80 7.06 5.52
N VAL A 246 9.70 6.29 6.13
CA VAL A 246 10.67 5.44 5.44
C VAL A 246 10.62 4.01 5.98
N SER A 247 10.55 3.06 5.06
CA SER A 247 10.64 1.63 5.35
C SER A 247 12.07 1.10 5.30
N ARG A 248 12.30 -0.09 5.85
CA ARG A 248 13.60 -0.79 5.70
C ARG A 248 14.01 -0.95 4.24
N ALA A 249 13.09 -1.38 3.38
CA ALA A 249 13.36 -1.59 1.96
C ALA A 249 13.78 -0.29 1.27
N GLN A 250 13.13 0.83 1.60
CA GLN A 250 13.50 2.14 1.08
C GLN A 250 14.91 2.57 1.54
N LEU A 251 15.23 2.35 2.82
CA LEU A 251 16.56 2.65 3.37
C LEU A 251 17.65 1.78 2.74
N ASP A 252 17.40 0.49 2.54
CA ASP A 252 18.33 -0.44 1.88
C ASP A 252 18.56 -0.06 0.42
N TYR A 253 17.49 0.31 -0.30
CA TYR A 253 17.59 0.81 -1.66
C TYR A 253 18.46 2.06 -1.71
N ALA A 254 18.13 3.11 -0.95
CA ALA A 254 18.91 4.34 -0.92
C ALA A 254 20.37 4.09 -0.54
N ARG A 255 20.63 3.24 0.47
CA ARG A 255 21.98 2.87 0.88
C ARG A 255 22.77 2.21 -0.24
N SER A 256 22.16 1.28 -0.98
CA SER A 256 22.81 0.65 -2.13
C SER A 256 23.22 1.68 -3.20
N LYS A 257 22.38 2.71 -3.42
CA LYS A 257 22.65 3.81 -4.37
C LYS A 257 23.82 4.66 -3.91
N VAL A 258 23.87 5.01 -2.63
CA VAL A 258 25.00 5.75 -2.03
C VAL A 258 26.30 4.95 -2.14
N GLN A 259 26.28 3.65 -1.84
CA GLN A 259 27.47 2.79 -1.86
C GLN A 259 28.13 2.69 -3.24
N VAL A 260 27.33 2.71 -4.32
CA VAL A 260 27.83 2.69 -5.70
C VAL A 260 28.04 4.10 -6.28
N GLY A 261 27.86 5.16 -5.47
CA GLY A 261 28.03 6.54 -5.91
C GLY A 261 26.97 7.04 -6.90
N GLN A 262 25.79 6.41 -6.95
CA GLN A 262 24.75 6.79 -7.91
C GLN A 262 24.10 8.12 -7.53
N GLN A 263 23.93 8.98 -8.54
CA GLN A 263 23.23 10.27 -8.39
C GLN A 263 21.72 10.10 -8.58
N PRO A 264 20.88 10.86 -7.84
CA PRO A 264 21.23 11.98 -6.93
C PRO A 264 21.59 11.55 -5.48
N TRP A 265 21.46 10.28 -5.12
CA TRP A 265 21.61 9.80 -3.74
C TRP A 265 22.99 10.10 -3.13
N LYS A 266 24.07 9.95 -3.92
CA LYS A 266 25.42 10.20 -3.40
C LYS A 266 25.61 11.65 -2.96
N THR A 267 25.24 12.62 -3.78
CA THR A 267 25.35 14.03 -3.39
C THR A 267 24.38 14.37 -2.25
N ALA A 268 23.16 13.81 -2.24
CA ALA A 268 22.23 14.00 -1.12
C ALA A 268 22.81 13.49 0.21
N TYR A 269 23.44 12.32 0.19
CA TYR A 269 24.14 11.75 1.34
C TYR A 269 25.33 12.61 1.78
N ASP A 270 26.17 13.06 0.84
CA ASP A 270 27.33 13.90 1.18
C ASP A 270 26.89 15.22 1.82
N ASN A 271 25.84 15.86 1.28
CA ASN A 271 25.26 17.07 1.86
C ASN A 271 24.70 16.82 3.26
N MET A 272 24.02 15.69 3.48
CA MET A 272 23.54 15.29 4.80
C MET A 272 24.70 15.14 5.79
N MET A 273 25.75 14.40 5.41
CA MET A 273 26.92 14.16 6.27
C MET A 273 27.73 15.43 6.57
N ALA A 274 27.73 16.40 5.65
CA ALA A 274 28.37 17.70 5.83
C ALA A 274 27.55 18.68 6.70
N SER A 275 26.27 18.38 6.96
CA SER A 275 25.40 19.25 7.74
C SER A 275 25.78 19.29 9.22
N SER A 276 25.43 20.38 9.90
CA SER A 276 25.57 20.49 11.36
C SER A 276 24.70 19.47 12.12
N TYR A 277 23.65 18.94 11.49
CA TYR A 277 22.78 17.89 12.03
C TYR A 277 23.49 16.53 12.11
N ALA A 278 24.44 16.25 11.21
CA ALA A 278 25.26 15.04 11.24
C ALA A 278 26.47 15.13 12.18
N SER A 279 26.74 16.29 12.78
CA SER A 279 27.88 16.46 13.68
C SER A 279 27.77 15.61 14.96
N LEU A 280 28.78 14.76 15.20
CA LEU A 280 28.92 14.00 16.45
C LEU A 280 29.28 14.89 17.66
N SER A 281 29.66 16.16 17.45
CA SER A 281 29.90 17.12 18.53
C SER A 281 28.66 17.92 18.93
N ARG A 282 27.51 17.70 18.26
CA ARG A 282 26.26 18.37 18.63
C ARG A 282 25.87 18.00 20.06
N THR A 283 25.50 19.03 20.83
CA THR A 283 24.92 18.91 22.18
C THR A 283 23.44 19.25 22.09
N ALA A 284 22.57 18.32 22.52
CA ALA A 284 21.13 18.55 22.61
C ALA A 284 20.81 19.66 23.62
N LYS A 285 19.72 20.39 23.39
CA LYS A 285 19.31 21.54 24.21
C LYS A 285 17.87 21.37 24.72
N PRO A 286 17.58 20.31 25.48
CA PRO A 286 16.23 20.06 25.94
C PRO A 286 15.76 21.11 26.95
N ARG A 287 14.44 21.34 26.96
CA ARG A 287 13.77 22.20 27.95
C ARG A 287 12.58 21.46 28.54
N ALA A 288 12.29 21.74 29.81
CA ALA A 288 11.12 21.16 30.48
C ALA A 288 9.82 21.66 29.86
N VAL A 289 9.76 22.95 29.53
CA VAL A 289 8.64 23.56 28.81
C VAL A 289 9.19 24.24 27.56
N VAL A 290 8.66 23.84 26.39
CA VAL A 290 8.91 24.54 25.13
C VAL A 290 7.81 25.57 24.95
N GLU A 291 8.14 26.85 25.09
CA GLU A 291 7.19 27.96 25.00
C GLU A 291 7.37 28.71 23.67
N CYS A 292 6.34 28.67 22.83
CA CYS A 292 6.36 29.22 21.48
C CYS A 292 5.20 30.18 21.25
N GLY A 293 5.49 31.49 21.28
CA GLY A 293 4.50 32.51 20.95
C GLY A 293 4.24 32.64 19.44
N PRO A 294 3.44 33.64 19.02
CA PRO A 294 3.15 33.88 17.60
C PRO A 294 4.43 33.99 16.77
N SER A 295 4.51 33.27 15.66
CA SER A 295 5.72 33.19 14.82
C SER A 295 6.97 32.75 15.60
N SER A 296 6.80 31.92 16.64
CA SER A 296 7.85 31.52 17.59
C SER A 296 8.47 32.69 18.34
N ASN A 297 7.69 33.71 18.71
CA ASN A 297 8.13 34.81 19.56
C ASN A 297 7.22 34.94 20.82
N PRO A 298 7.70 34.61 22.03
CA PRO A 298 9.08 34.23 22.35
C PRO A 298 9.47 32.85 21.79
N ASN A 299 10.77 32.67 21.55
CA ASN A 299 11.36 31.39 21.15
C ASN A 299 12.09 30.76 22.35
N ARG A 300 11.37 30.05 23.20
CA ARG A 300 11.97 29.36 24.35
C ARG A 300 11.96 27.86 24.09
N GLY A 301 12.94 27.40 23.31
CA GLY A 301 13.13 26.00 22.97
C GLY A 301 12.52 25.56 21.65
N CYS A 302 11.78 26.42 20.95
CA CYS A 302 11.09 26.04 19.71
C CYS A 302 12.09 25.60 18.62
N THR A 303 13.12 26.42 18.39
CA THR A 303 14.17 26.09 17.41
C THR A 303 15.03 24.93 17.90
N ASP A 304 15.40 24.93 19.18
CA ASP A 304 16.24 23.89 19.77
C ASP A 304 15.61 22.51 19.60
N GLU A 305 14.31 22.38 19.90
CA GLU A 305 13.55 21.14 19.77
C GLU A 305 13.47 20.65 18.32
N ARG A 306 13.00 21.49 17.38
CA ARG A 306 12.85 21.06 15.98
C ARG A 306 14.18 20.62 15.38
N GLN A 307 15.22 21.39 15.65
CA GLN A 307 16.55 21.10 15.12
C GLN A 307 17.19 19.88 15.77
N ASP A 308 16.93 19.62 17.06
CA ASP A 308 17.38 18.38 17.69
C ASP A 308 16.59 17.16 17.19
N ALA A 309 15.30 17.29 16.89
CA ALA A 309 14.54 16.22 16.24
C ALA A 309 15.11 15.88 14.85
N ILE A 310 15.39 16.90 14.03
CA ILE A 310 16.05 16.74 12.72
C ILE A 310 17.45 16.17 12.89
N ALA A 311 18.22 16.60 13.90
CA ALA A 311 19.52 16.03 14.20
C ALA A 311 19.40 14.53 14.53
N ALA A 312 18.48 14.13 15.41
CA ALA A 312 18.29 12.74 15.75
C ALA A 312 17.93 11.89 14.51
N TYR A 313 17.07 12.39 13.63
CA TYR A 313 16.74 11.71 12.37
C TYR A 313 17.94 11.64 11.42
N THR A 314 18.68 12.73 11.28
CA THR A 314 19.91 12.80 10.46
C THR A 314 20.97 11.82 10.96
N GLN A 315 21.17 11.73 12.27
CA GLN A 315 22.08 10.78 12.92
C GLN A 315 21.61 9.33 12.73
N ALA A 316 20.31 9.07 12.79
CA ALA A 316 19.75 7.74 12.53
C ALA A 316 19.96 7.31 11.07
N LEU A 317 19.76 8.21 10.11
CA LEU A 317 20.11 7.97 8.72
C LEU A 317 21.63 7.76 8.59
N ALA A 318 22.47 8.65 9.09
CA ALA A 318 23.92 8.52 9.04
C ALA A 318 24.40 7.16 9.57
N TRP A 319 23.84 6.68 10.68
CA TRP A 319 24.04 5.31 11.16
C TRP A 319 23.66 4.27 10.10
N TYR A 320 22.44 4.34 9.56
CA TYR A 320 21.95 3.34 8.63
C TYR A 320 22.83 3.21 7.39
N PHE A 321 23.25 4.35 6.81
CA PHE A 321 24.07 4.38 5.60
C PHE A 321 25.51 3.93 5.88
N THR A 322 26.15 4.45 6.92
CA THR A 322 27.57 4.17 7.25
C THR A 322 27.79 2.85 7.97
N ARG A 323 26.82 2.41 8.77
CA ARG A 323 26.95 1.38 9.83
C ARG A 323 28.00 1.72 10.89
N ASP A 324 28.31 3.01 11.07
CA ASP A 324 29.16 3.48 12.17
C ASP A 324 28.31 3.78 13.41
N ALA A 325 28.46 2.93 14.44
CA ALA A 325 27.65 2.96 15.65
C ALA A 325 27.72 4.29 16.43
N ARG A 326 28.70 5.15 16.14
CA ARG A 326 28.77 6.49 16.74
C ARG A 326 27.55 7.34 16.41
N TYR A 327 27.05 7.25 15.18
CA TYR A 327 25.85 8.00 14.76
C TYR A 327 24.58 7.46 15.42
N ALA A 328 24.46 6.13 15.59
CA ALA A 328 23.32 5.54 16.30
C ALA A 328 23.30 6.00 17.76
N LYS A 329 24.45 5.95 18.42
CA LYS A 329 24.62 6.42 19.81
C LYS A 329 24.31 7.90 19.95
N LYS A 330 24.71 8.74 19.00
CA LYS A 330 24.38 10.18 19.01
C LYS A 330 22.89 10.44 18.80
N SER A 331 22.24 9.70 17.91
CA SER A 331 20.78 9.75 17.75
C SER A 331 20.06 9.40 19.06
N ILE A 332 20.47 8.29 19.70
CA ILE A 332 19.96 7.85 21.02
C ILE A 332 20.19 8.93 22.08
N GLU A 333 21.39 9.50 22.16
CA GLU A 333 21.74 10.55 23.14
C GLU A 333 20.80 11.75 23.03
N ILE A 334 20.53 12.23 21.81
CA ILE A 334 19.64 13.37 21.59
C ILE A 334 18.20 13.02 22.00
N MET A 335 17.68 11.87 21.56
CA MET A 335 16.35 11.39 21.93
C MET A 335 16.20 11.17 23.45
N ASP A 336 17.23 10.63 24.09
CA ASP A 336 17.25 10.38 25.52
C ASP A 336 17.31 11.66 26.34
N ALA A 337 18.03 12.68 25.87
CA ALA A 337 18.11 14.00 26.52
C ALA A 337 16.75 14.71 26.55
N TRP A 338 16.03 14.73 25.41
CA TRP A 338 14.69 15.30 25.33
C TRP A 338 13.67 14.51 26.15
N SER A 339 13.66 13.18 26.02
CA SER A 339 12.71 12.33 26.78
C SER A 339 12.93 12.29 28.28
N ALA A 340 14.10 12.70 28.76
CA ALA A 340 14.36 12.87 30.19
C ALA A 340 13.89 14.23 30.74
N THR A 341 13.60 15.20 29.87
CA THR A 341 13.47 16.60 30.28
C THR A 341 12.12 17.22 29.95
N ILE A 342 11.63 17.07 28.71
CA ILE A 342 10.44 17.79 28.27
C ILE A 342 9.18 17.25 28.96
N THR A 343 8.34 18.17 29.36
CA THR A 343 7.07 17.90 30.06
C THR A 343 5.88 18.59 29.41
N ASP A 344 6.09 19.66 28.64
CA ASP A 344 4.99 20.45 28.08
C ASP A 344 5.38 21.34 26.88
N HIS A 345 4.40 21.69 26.06
CA HIS A 345 4.45 22.70 25.01
C HIS A 345 3.43 23.80 25.32
N THR A 346 3.85 25.06 25.42
CA THR A 346 2.95 26.15 25.79
C THR A 346 2.93 27.30 24.80
N ASN A 347 1.93 28.18 24.99
CA ASN A 347 1.67 29.39 24.21
C ASN A 347 1.03 29.08 22.83
N SER A 348 0.69 30.12 22.06
CA SER A 348 -0.24 30.01 20.92
C SER A 348 0.22 29.08 19.79
N ASN A 349 1.52 28.83 19.69
CA ASN A 349 2.11 27.99 18.65
C ASN A 349 2.42 26.57 19.13
N ALA A 350 2.08 26.22 20.38
CA ALA A 350 2.33 24.89 20.94
C ALA A 350 1.87 23.75 20.02
N PRO A 351 0.62 23.69 19.52
CA PRO A 351 0.17 22.56 18.72
C PRO A 351 0.98 22.34 17.43
N LEU A 352 1.30 23.43 16.72
CA LEU A 352 2.10 23.36 15.49
C LEU A 352 3.57 23.03 15.79
N GLN A 353 4.13 23.61 16.86
CA GLN A 353 5.47 23.29 17.32
C GLN A 353 5.60 21.80 17.65
N THR A 354 4.66 21.26 18.43
CA THR A 354 4.59 19.84 18.77
C THR A 354 4.41 18.98 17.53
N GLY A 355 3.63 19.44 16.54
CA GLY A 355 3.49 18.80 15.24
C GLY A 355 4.82 18.69 14.48
N TRP A 356 5.56 19.78 14.33
CA TRP A 356 6.85 19.78 13.61
C TRP A 356 7.89 18.84 14.23
N ALA A 357 8.07 18.92 15.55
CA ALA A 357 9.01 18.03 16.23
C ALA A 357 8.49 16.58 16.28
N GLY A 358 7.20 16.41 16.57
CA GLY A 358 6.52 15.12 16.71
C GLY A 358 6.38 14.32 15.42
N SER A 359 6.45 14.95 14.24
CA SER A 359 6.52 14.23 12.97
C SER A 359 7.92 13.70 12.65
N THR A 360 8.95 14.29 13.27
CA THR A 360 10.36 13.92 13.03
C THR A 360 10.89 12.91 14.04
N TRP A 361 10.55 13.06 15.33
CA TRP A 361 10.98 12.17 16.41
C TRP A 361 10.76 10.68 16.13
N PRO A 362 9.57 10.23 15.69
CA PRO A 362 9.31 8.83 15.44
C PRO A 362 10.13 8.29 14.26
N ARG A 363 10.42 9.11 13.22
CA ARG A 363 11.27 8.70 12.09
C ARG A 363 12.65 8.26 12.56
N ALA A 364 13.26 9.03 13.45
CA ALA A 364 14.55 8.70 14.06
C ALA A 364 14.46 7.43 14.93
N ALA A 365 13.46 7.40 15.81
CA ALA A 365 13.26 6.34 16.79
C ALA A 365 12.99 4.98 16.12
N GLU A 366 12.22 4.97 15.03
CA GLU A 366 11.93 3.79 14.21
C GLU A 366 13.21 3.19 13.61
N ILE A 367 14.03 4.02 12.97
CA ILE A 367 15.29 3.57 12.37
C ILE A 367 16.20 2.99 13.46
N ILE A 368 16.37 3.66 14.58
CA ILE A 368 17.25 3.18 15.64
C ILE A 368 16.70 1.90 16.28
N LYS A 369 15.48 1.93 16.85
CA LYS A 369 14.90 0.85 17.65
C LYS A 369 14.84 -0.48 16.90
N TYR A 370 14.55 -0.44 15.60
CA TYR A 370 14.30 -1.64 14.81
C TYR A 370 15.47 -2.04 13.91
N THR A 371 16.51 -1.22 13.77
CA THR A 371 17.63 -1.53 12.84
C THR A 371 19.01 -1.50 13.49
N TYR A 372 19.17 -0.91 14.67
CA TYR A 372 20.43 -0.91 15.42
C TYR A 372 20.47 -2.07 16.43
N ASP A 373 21.54 -2.85 16.40
CA ASP A 373 21.76 -4.03 17.24
C ASP A 373 22.42 -3.73 18.59
N GLY A 374 23.00 -2.53 18.77
CA GLY A 374 23.62 -2.11 20.03
C GLY A 374 22.64 -1.76 21.16
N GLY A 375 21.33 -1.82 20.88
CA GLY A 375 20.28 -1.59 21.86
C GLY A 375 20.01 -0.12 22.19
N TRP A 376 18.84 0.14 22.76
CA TRP A 376 18.41 1.46 23.23
C TRP A 376 17.58 1.31 24.52
N PRO A 377 18.23 1.31 25.70
CA PRO A 377 17.53 1.14 26.97
C PRO A 377 16.49 2.24 27.25
N GLY A 378 16.72 3.46 26.75
CA GLY A 378 15.82 4.61 26.89
C GLY A 378 14.55 4.58 26.04
N ALA A 379 14.39 3.60 25.13
CA ALA A 379 13.28 3.55 24.18
C ALA A 379 11.89 3.61 24.85
N GLY A 380 11.73 2.96 26.01
CA GLY A 380 10.47 2.97 26.76
C GLY A 380 10.13 4.36 27.35
N ARG A 381 11.14 5.08 27.85
CA ARG A 381 10.98 6.47 28.32
C ARG A 381 10.63 7.38 27.16
N PHE A 382 11.32 7.24 26.03
CA PHE A 382 11.02 8.00 24.82
C PHE A 382 9.60 7.77 24.31
N ALA A 383 9.14 6.51 24.25
CA ALA A 383 7.76 6.19 23.91
C ALA A 383 6.75 6.83 24.90
N THR A 384 7.10 6.89 26.19
CA THR A 384 6.29 7.56 27.21
C THR A 384 6.21 9.07 26.98
N MET A 385 7.33 9.72 26.66
CA MET A 385 7.36 11.14 26.27
C MET A 385 6.42 11.40 25.09
N LEU A 386 6.53 10.62 24.00
CA LEU A 386 5.65 10.77 22.85
C LEU A 386 4.17 10.57 23.22
N ARG A 387 3.87 9.58 24.05
CA ARG A 387 2.49 9.27 24.48
C ARG A 387 1.87 10.35 25.38
N THR A 388 2.66 10.96 26.25
CA THR A 388 2.15 11.81 27.35
C THR A 388 2.35 13.30 27.11
N VAL A 389 3.36 13.69 26.35
CA VAL A 389 3.68 15.10 26.07
C VAL A 389 3.27 15.47 24.64
N TYR A 390 3.60 14.66 23.64
CA TYR A 390 3.36 15.03 22.23
C TYR A 390 1.96 14.67 21.73
N LEU A 391 1.54 13.42 21.93
CA LEU A 391 0.30 12.92 21.33
C LEU A 391 -0.95 13.69 21.77
N PRO A 392 -1.15 14.06 23.06
CA PRO A 392 -2.33 14.80 23.48
C PRO A 392 -2.50 16.17 22.80
N GLU A 393 -1.39 16.85 22.52
CA GLU A 393 -1.38 18.16 21.85
C GLU A 393 -1.78 18.07 20.36
N VAL A 394 -1.45 16.96 19.69
CA VAL A 394 -1.62 16.85 18.22
C VAL A 394 -2.84 16.02 17.80
N ILE A 395 -3.28 15.05 18.61
CA ILE A 395 -4.27 14.04 18.20
C ILE A 395 -5.68 14.59 17.97
N ASN A 396 -5.99 15.74 18.55
CA ASN A 396 -7.31 16.37 18.43
C ASN A 396 -7.47 17.23 17.17
N GLY A 397 -6.38 17.44 16.41
CA GLY A 397 -6.39 18.31 15.24
C GLY A 397 -6.56 19.78 15.58
N ALA A 398 -6.77 20.61 14.56
CA ALA A 398 -6.84 22.05 14.66
C ALA A 398 -7.72 22.63 13.54
N ALA A 399 -8.97 22.17 13.47
CA ALA A 399 -9.88 22.42 12.35
C ALA A 399 -10.03 23.91 11.98
N THR A 400 -10.01 24.81 12.97
CA THR A 400 -10.17 26.26 12.81
C THR A 400 -8.86 27.02 12.58
N LYS A 401 -7.71 26.35 12.64
CA LYS A 401 -6.41 26.92 12.26
C LYS A 401 -6.19 26.75 10.75
N ASN A 402 -5.11 27.37 10.26
CA ASN A 402 -4.69 27.19 8.88
C ASN A 402 -4.48 25.71 8.53
N GLY A 403 -4.75 25.39 7.28
CA GLY A 403 -4.67 24.07 6.66
C GLY A 403 -3.50 23.22 7.11
N ASN A 404 -2.30 23.76 6.93
CA ASN A 404 -1.04 23.08 7.26
C ASN A 404 -0.93 22.68 8.73
N TRP A 405 -1.52 23.43 9.67
CA TRP A 405 -1.38 23.15 11.10
C TRP A 405 -1.94 21.77 11.44
N GLU A 406 -3.20 21.54 11.08
CA GLU A 406 -3.87 20.27 11.35
C GLU A 406 -3.21 19.11 10.59
N LEU A 407 -2.69 19.35 9.39
CA LEU A 407 -2.00 18.31 8.60
C LEU A 407 -0.67 17.89 9.24
N VAL A 408 0.16 18.85 9.66
CA VAL A 408 1.44 18.58 10.35
C VAL A 408 1.18 17.90 11.71
N MET A 409 0.18 18.36 12.46
CA MET A 409 -0.24 17.71 13.72
C MET A 409 -0.71 16.27 13.46
N THR A 410 -1.49 16.05 12.41
CA THR A 410 -1.97 14.71 12.04
C THR A 410 -0.83 13.80 11.63
N GLU A 411 0.16 14.32 10.92
CA GLU A 411 1.37 13.59 10.55
C GLU A 411 2.16 13.14 11.78
N ALA A 412 2.36 14.03 12.75
CA ALA A 412 2.95 13.69 14.04
C ALA A 412 2.14 12.61 14.76
N ALA A 413 0.81 12.75 14.82
CA ALA A 413 -0.07 11.78 15.46
C ALA A 413 0.04 10.39 14.82
N ILE A 414 0.09 10.30 13.49
CA ILE A 414 0.28 9.05 12.74
C ILE A 414 1.64 8.42 13.08
N GLY A 415 2.73 9.17 12.98
CA GLY A 415 4.08 8.66 13.24
C GLY A 415 4.26 8.20 14.69
N ILE A 416 3.75 8.98 15.64
CA ILE A 416 3.76 8.61 17.07
C ILE A 416 2.97 7.32 17.29
N SER A 417 1.75 7.24 16.73
CA SER A 417 0.87 6.08 16.90
C SER A 417 1.51 4.78 16.40
N VAL A 418 2.22 4.83 15.27
CA VAL A 418 3.01 3.69 14.77
C VAL A 418 4.07 3.30 15.80
N PHE A 419 4.95 4.22 16.22
CA PHE A 419 6.07 3.89 17.11
C PHE A 419 5.64 3.37 18.50
N ILE A 420 4.52 3.87 19.03
CA ILE A 420 3.99 3.47 20.34
C ILE A 420 2.93 2.36 20.26
N GLU A 421 2.71 1.79 19.06
CA GLU A 421 1.78 0.68 18.79
C GLU A 421 0.30 1.00 19.14
N ASP A 422 -0.13 2.26 18.95
CA ASP A 422 -1.49 2.71 19.28
C ASP A 422 -2.39 2.83 18.05
N ARG A 423 -3.11 1.74 17.78
CA ARG A 423 -4.08 1.65 16.67
C ARG A 423 -5.26 2.62 16.79
N THR A 424 -5.70 2.92 18.00
CA THR A 424 -6.87 3.79 18.21
C THR A 424 -6.54 5.22 17.82
N SER A 425 -5.37 5.70 18.26
CA SER A 425 -4.86 7.01 17.89
C SER A 425 -4.52 7.08 16.40
N TYR A 426 -3.98 5.99 15.82
CA TYR A 426 -3.74 5.91 14.38
C TYR A 426 -5.04 6.04 13.56
N ASP A 427 -6.08 5.27 13.89
CA ASP A 427 -7.38 5.32 13.20
C ASP A 427 -8.03 6.70 13.29
N LYS A 428 -7.96 7.33 14.47
CA LYS A 428 -8.43 8.70 14.67
C LYS A 428 -7.67 9.69 13.78
N ALA A 429 -6.34 9.61 13.76
CA ALA A 429 -5.50 10.49 12.94
C ALA A 429 -5.75 10.28 11.44
N VAL A 430 -5.93 9.04 10.97
CA VAL A 430 -6.32 8.75 9.57
C VAL A 430 -7.69 9.36 9.24
N SER A 431 -8.66 9.28 10.17
CA SER A 431 -9.95 9.94 9.98
C SER A 431 -9.82 11.46 9.85
N THR A 432 -9.02 12.10 10.71
CA THR A 432 -8.72 13.54 10.64
C THR A 432 -8.06 13.89 9.30
N TYR A 433 -7.06 13.12 8.88
CA TYR A 433 -6.37 13.30 7.59
C TYR A 433 -7.34 13.29 6.41
N LEU A 434 -8.20 12.28 6.34
CA LEU A 434 -9.15 12.11 5.24
C LEU A 434 -10.24 13.18 5.21
N ALA A 435 -10.59 13.74 6.37
CA ALA A 435 -11.52 14.87 6.47
C ALA A 435 -10.83 16.20 6.11
N ARG A 436 -9.56 16.37 6.49
CA ARG A 436 -8.80 17.62 6.28
C ARG A 436 -8.35 17.80 4.84
N VAL A 437 -7.94 16.73 4.15
CA VAL A 437 -7.43 16.80 2.77
C VAL A 437 -8.41 17.51 1.80
N PRO A 438 -9.71 17.18 1.75
CA PRO A 438 -10.69 17.92 0.93
C PRO A 438 -10.95 19.37 1.36
N ALA A 439 -10.73 19.69 2.63
CA ALA A 439 -10.84 21.05 3.15
C ALA A 439 -9.58 21.89 2.91
N TYR A 440 -8.49 21.26 2.47
CA TYR A 440 -7.21 21.91 2.22
C TYR A 440 -6.86 22.05 0.75
N ILE A 441 -7.12 21.03 -0.08
CA ILE A 441 -6.89 21.07 -1.53
C ILE A 441 -8.25 20.98 -2.19
N TYR A 442 -8.59 21.91 -3.07
CA TYR A 442 -9.86 21.92 -3.79
C TYR A 442 -9.82 21.05 -5.05
N LEU A 443 -10.94 20.38 -5.33
CA LEU A 443 -11.26 19.82 -6.65
C LEU A 443 -12.62 20.33 -7.11
N THR A 444 -12.80 20.47 -8.42
CA THR A 444 -14.09 20.86 -9.02
C THR A 444 -15.20 19.85 -8.73
N SER A 445 -14.85 18.60 -8.41
CA SER A 445 -15.80 17.60 -7.93
C SER A 445 -16.36 17.89 -6.53
N ASP A 446 -15.81 18.85 -5.79
CA ASP A 446 -16.33 19.28 -4.49
C ASP A 446 -17.60 20.14 -4.61
N GLY A 447 -17.86 20.71 -5.78
CA GLY A 447 -18.94 21.66 -6.04
C GLY A 447 -18.40 23.08 -6.23
N ALA A 448 -19.24 24.08 -5.99
CA ALA A 448 -18.87 25.49 -6.21
C ALA A 448 -17.84 26.05 -5.21
N LEU A 449 -17.68 25.40 -4.06
CA LEU A 449 -16.81 25.82 -2.97
C LEU A 449 -16.00 24.62 -2.45
N PRO A 450 -14.83 24.86 -1.85
CA PRO A 450 -14.10 23.87 -1.07
C PRO A 450 -14.95 23.26 0.04
N LYS A 451 -14.62 22.02 0.42
CA LYS A 451 -15.26 21.40 1.58
C LYS A 451 -14.88 22.17 2.85
N PRO A 452 -15.83 22.44 3.77
CA PRO A 452 -15.50 23.07 5.03
C PRO A 452 -14.64 22.13 5.90
N PRO A 453 -13.75 22.66 6.76
CA PRO A 453 -13.00 21.83 7.69
C PRO A 453 -13.96 21.19 8.70
N ALA A 454 -13.88 19.86 8.81
CA ALA A 454 -14.79 19.07 9.64
C ALA A 454 -14.69 19.49 11.12
N GLY A 455 -15.85 19.58 11.79
CA GLY A 455 -15.91 19.96 13.21
C GLY A 455 -15.63 21.45 13.49
N SER A 456 -15.60 22.29 12.45
CA SER A 456 -15.49 23.75 12.59
C SER A 456 -16.83 24.45 12.40
N SER A 457 -16.88 25.73 12.75
CA SER A 457 -18.00 26.64 12.44
C SER A 457 -17.83 27.36 11.10
N ILE A 458 -16.89 26.95 10.25
CA ILE A 458 -16.65 27.57 8.94
C ILE A 458 -17.53 26.82 7.94
N ASP A 459 -18.75 27.31 7.69
CA ASP A 459 -19.73 26.57 6.88
C ASP A 459 -20.52 27.44 5.89
N THR A 460 -20.43 28.77 5.97
CA THR A 460 -21.02 29.67 4.96
C THR A 460 -20.04 29.98 3.82
N SER A 461 -20.57 30.39 2.67
CA SER A 461 -19.75 30.79 1.52
C SER A 461 -18.75 31.91 1.86
N ALA A 462 -19.16 32.90 2.64
CA ALA A 462 -18.31 34.02 3.03
C ALA A 462 -17.19 33.58 3.97
N GLU A 463 -17.49 32.67 4.92
CA GLU A 463 -16.49 32.13 5.84
C GLU A 463 -15.48 31.24 5.11
N ILE A 464 -15.93 30.39 4.18
CA ILE A 464 -15.05 29.56 3.36
C ILE A 464 -14.12 30.42 2.51
N ILE A 465 -14.65 31.44 1.82
CA ILE A 465 -13.84 32.36 1.01
C ILE A 465 -12.83 33.11 1.88
N LYS A 466 -13.25 33.60 3.05
CA LYS A 466 -12.34 34.25 4.02
C LYS A 466 -11.26 33.28 4.50
N TYR A 467 -11.64 32.04 4.81
CA TYR A 467 -10.71 30.99 5.22
C TYR A 467 -9.69 30.70 4.12
N TRP A 468 -10.11 30.68 2.86
CA TRP A 468 -9.27 30.54 1.66
C TRP A 468 -8.61 31.87 1.22
N GLN A 469 -8.30 32.75 2.19
CA GLN A 469 -7.54 33.99 1.98
C GLN A 469 -8.18 34.96 0.97
N GLY A 470 -9.51 35.00 0.92
CA GLY A 470 -10.27 35.85 0.00
C GLY A 470 -10.39 35.30 -1.42
N GLN A 471 -9.83 34.12 -1.71
CA GLN A 471 -9.96 33.48 -3.00
C GLN A 471 -11.40 32.99 -3.21
N SER A 472 -12.02 33.43 -4.31
CA SER A 472 -13.42 33.11 -4.64
C SER A 472 -13.58 32.31 -5.94
N THR A 473 -12.51 32.18 -6.73
CA THR A 473 -12.46 31.35 -7.94
C THR A 473 -11.62 30.12 -7.67
N PHE A 474 -12.20 28.93 -7.82
CA PHE A 474 -11.55 27.68 -7.44
C PHE A 474 -11.29 26.79 -8.65
N THR A 475 -10.08 26.22 -8.73
CA THR A 475 -9.68 25.25 -9.76
C THR A 475 -8.93 24.09 -9.11
N ASN A 476 -8.91 22.93 -9.78
CA ASN A 476 -8.26 21.72 -9.29
C ASN A 476 -6.82 22.01 -8.82
N GLY A 477 -6.52 21.63 -7.59
CA GLY A 477 -5.18 21.77 -7.01
C GLY A 477 -4.90 23.09 -6.30
N LEU A 478 -5.82 24.05 -6.34
CA LEU A 478 -5.75 25.22 -5.46
C LEU A 478 -5.78 24.74 -4.00
N SER A 479 -4.87 25.22 -3.17
CA SER A 479 -4.80 24.92 -1.74
C SER A 479 -5.28 26.10 -0.90
N GLN A 480 -5.74 25.82 0.32
CA GLN A 480 -6.30 26.83 1.21
C GLN A 480 -5.33 27.98 1.52
N GLU A 481 -4.02 27.71 1.48
CA GLU A 481 -2.98 28.70 1.77
C GLU A 481 -2.28 29.24 0.51
N THR A 482 -2.77 28.91 -0.69
CA THR A 482 -2.15 29.36 -1.96
C THR A 482 -1.99 30.88 -2.01
N CYS A 483 -3.01 31.63 -1.57
CA CYS A 483 -2.96 33.10 -1.57
C CYS A 483 -2.33 33.70 -0.32
N ARG A 484 -1.90 32.87 0.63
CA ARG A 484 -1.04 33.28 1.74
C ARG A 484 0.42 33.28 1.27
N ASP A 485 0.93 32.09 0.96
CA ASP A 485 2.22 31.83 0.33
C ASP A 485 2.42 30.34 0.03
N PHE A 486 3.35 30.06 -0.88
CA PHE A 486 3.65 28.70 -1.30
C PHE A 486 4.44 27.91 -0.25
N GLY A 487 5.16 28.55 0.66
CA GLY A 487 5.91 27.86 1.72
C GLY A 487 4.98 27.14 2.70
N HIS A 488 4.00 27.86 3.26
CA HIS A 488 2.97 27.26 4.11
C HIS A 488 2.10 26.27 3.35
N THR A 489 1.82 26.57 2.07
CA THR A 489 1.13 25.62 1.20
C THR A 489 1.92 24.31 1.09
N GLY A 490 3.23 24.42 0.90
CA GLY A 490 4.19 23.34 0.80
C GLY A 490 4.20 22.46 2.05
N TRP A 491 4.16 23.02 3.25
CA TRP A 491 4.07 22.24 4.49
C TRP A 491 2.85 21.34 4.54
N GLY A 492 1.67 21.86 4.17
CA GLY A 492 0.46 21.04 4.10
C GLY A 492 0.55 19.94 3.03
N ILE A 493 1.12 20.25 1.86
CA ILE A 493 1.31 19.25 0.78
C ILE A 493 2.31 18.16 1.20
N ALA A 494 3.41 18.54 1.88
CA ALA A 494 4.41 17.62 2.42
C ALA A 494 3.76 16.63 3.38
N SER A 495 3.05 17.13 4.40
CA SER A 495 2.37 16.27 5.37
C SER A 495 1.33 15.36 4.71
N ILE A 496 0.65 15.82 3.66
CA ILE A 496 -0.30 14.97 2.93
C ILE A 496 0.41 13.79 2.26
N ALA A 497 1.57 14.01 1.65
CA ALA A 497 2.37 12.97 1.04
C ALA A 497 3.00 12.04 2.10
N ASP A 498 3.52 12.60 3.19
CA ASP A 498 4.21 11.86 4.26
C ASP A 498 3.24 10.94 5.03
N ILE A 499 2.00 11.38 5.28
CA ILE A 499 0.94 10.56 5.87
C ILE A 499 0.55 9.42 4.92
N ALA A 500 0.36 9.72 3.63
CA ALA A 500 0.01 8.71 2.64
C ALA A 500 1.12 7.66 2.51
N GLU A 501 2.38 8.09 2.53
CA GLU A 501 3.54 7.21 2.47
C GLU A 501 3.66 6.32 3.71
N THR A 502 3.55 6.92 4.90
CA THR A 502 3.56 6.17 6.16
C THR A 502 2.44 5.13 6.15
N SER A 503 1.21 5.52 5.80
CA SER A 503 0.06 4.60 5.80
C SER A 503 0.22 3.46 4.80
N ARG A 504 0.78 3.74 3.61
CA ARG A 504 1.12 2.71 2.62
C ARG A 504 2.13 1.70 3.18
N ILE A 505 3.18 2.15 3.87
CA ILE A 505 4.16 1.25 4.52
C ILE A 505 3.48 0.37 5.59
N GLN A 506 2.47 0.91 6.27
CA GLN A 506 1.65 0.18 7.24
C GLN A 506 0.62 -0.78 6.59
N GLY A 507 0.59 -0.88 5.25
CA GLY A 507 -0.34 -1.74 4.52
C GLY A 507 -1.74 -1.14 4.35
N GLN A 508 -1.94 0.13 4.72
CA GLN A 508 -3.15 0.89 4.47
C GLN A 508 -2.89 1.93 3.39
N ASP A 509 -2.99 1.53 2.12
CA ASP A 509 -2.72 2.43 1.01
C ASP A 509 -3.82 3.52 0.88
N LEU A 510 -3.46 4.75 1.21
CA LEU A 510 -4.34 5.91 1.11
C LEU A 510 -4.20 6.67 -0.22
N TYR A 511 -3.18 6.37 -1.04
CA TYR A 511 -2.99 7.07 -2.32
C TYR A 511 -4.22 7.02 -3.24
N PRO A 512 -4.93 5.89 -3.42
CA PRO A 512 -6.14 5.86 -4.26
C PRO A 512 -7.22 6.87 -3.86
N ARG A 513 -7.23 7.33 -2.60
CA ARG A 513 -8.21 8.30 -2.09
C ARG A 513 -7.77 9.76 -2.24
N ILE A 514 -6.47 10.01 -2.35
CA ILE A 514 -5.89 11.36 -2.31
C ILE A 514 -5.10 11.71 -3.58
N GLN A 515 -4.81 10.75 -4.46
CA GLN A 515 -3.93 10.91 -5.61
C GLN A 515 -4.34 12.06 -6.53
N ASP A 516 -5.64 12.27 -6.75
CA ASP A 516 -6.12 13.38 -7.59
C ASP A 516 -5.83 14.73 -6.93
N ARG A 517 -6.14 14.89 -5.65
CA ARG A 517 -5.82 16.12 -4.92
C ARG A 517 -4.33 16.37 -4.90
N LEU A 518 -3.54 15.36 -4.54
CA LEU A 518 -2.10 15.48 -4.43
C LEU A 518 -1.45 15.82 -5.78
N ARG A 519 -1.82 15.12 -6.87
CA ARG A 519 -1.25 15.38 -8.21
C ARG A 519 -1.64 16.77 -8.73
N TYR A 520 -2.88 17.21 -8.51
CA TYR A 520 -3.31 18.52 -8.95
C TYR A 520 -2.66 19.63 -8.10
N ALA A 521 -2.55 19.47 -6.78
CA ALA A 521 -1.90 20.46 -5.93
C ALA A 521 -0.41 20.61 -6.27
N LEU A 522 0.32 19.49 -6.40
CA LEU A 522 1.72 19.52 -6.81
C LEU A 522 1.86 20.15 -8.21
N GLY A 523 1.06 19.71 -9.18
CA GLY A 523 1.11 20.25 -10.55
C GLY A 523 0.77 21.74 -10.63
N PHE A 524 -0.22 22.19 -9.87
CA PHE A 524 -0.66 23.58 -9.80
C PHE A 524 0.46 24.48 -9.27
N HIS A 525 0.97 24.21 -8.06
CA HIS A 525 1.97 25.07 -7.43
C HIS A 525 3.30 25.03 -8.20
N THR A 526 3.76 23.86 -8.61
CA THR A 526 5.01 23.74 -9.39
C THR A 526 4.92 24.39 -10.77
N SER A 527 3.74 24.51 -11.37
CA SER A 527 3.58 25.26 -12.64
C SER A 527 3.93 26.74 -12.49
N TYR A 528 3.52 27.37 -11.38
CA TYR A 528 3.81 28.77 -11.11
C TYR A 528 5.25 28.96 -10.64
N GLU A 529 5.80 28.02 -9.87
CA GLU A 529 7.23 28.00 -9.58
C GLU A 529 8.06 27.99 -10.87
N ASN A 530 7.67 27.16 -11.84
CA ASN A 530 8.32 27.03 -13.15
C ASN A 530 8.08 28.22 -14.11
N GLY A 531 7.42 29.29 -13.66
CA GLY A 531 7.29 30.54 -14.43
C GLY A 531 5.98 30.71 -15.20
N THR A 532 4.96 29.89 -14.96
CA THR A 532 3.61 30.14 -15.51
C THR A 532 3.11 31.51 -15.06
N ALA A 533 2.54 32.30 -15.98
CA ALA A 533 1.96 33.60 -15.67
C ALA A 533 0.78 33.46 -14.70
N VAL A 534 0.77 34.30 -13.66
CA VAL A 534 -0.29 34.30 -12.65
C VAL A 534 -1.51 35.05 -13.22
N PRO A 535 -2.67 34.40 -13.35
CA PRO A 535 -3.86 35.09 -13.87
C PRO A 535 -4.47 36.00 -12.81
N SER A 536 -5.16 37.07 -13.24
CA SER A 536 -5.77 38.07 -12.33
C SER A 536 -6.79 37.50 -11.34
N TRP A 537 -7.44 36.38 -11.67
CA TRP A 537 -8.39 35.71 -10.77
C TRP A 537 -7.71 34.98 -9.61
N LEU A 538 -6.42 34.65 -9.71
CA LEU A 538 -5.69 33.91 -8.69
C LEU A 538 -5.01 34.91 -7.74
N CYS A 539 -5.48 34.98 -6.49
CA CYS A 539 -4.87 35.79 -5.44
C CYS A 539 -4.68 37.27 -5.85
N GLY A 540 -5.62 37.82 -6.63
CA GLY A 540 -5.54 39.19 -7.15
C GLY A 540 -4.44 39.40 -8.21
N GLY A 541 -3.97 38.34 -8.88
CA GLY A 541 -2.96 38.40 -9.93
C GLY A 541 -1.52 38.26 -9.44
N SER A 542 -1.29 37.94 -8.17
CA SER A 542 0.06 37.74 -7.61
C SER A 542 0.07 36.59 -6.61
N VAL A 543 1.10 35.74 -6.66
CA VAL A 543 1.33 34.67 -5.68
C VAL A 543 2.71 34.85 -5.04
N ASN A 544 2.82 34.53 -3.76
CA ASN A 544 4.10 34.48 -3.06
C ASN A 544 4.69 33.07 -3.21
N LYS A 545 5.69 32.94 -4.10
CA LYS A 545 6.38 31.68 -4.40
C LYS A 545 7.32 31.25 -3.28
N GLY A 546 7.87 30.04 -3.37
CA GLY A 546 8.73 29.43 -2.35
C GLY A 546 8.13 28.13 -1.80
N LEU A 547 7.67 27.24 -2.67
CA LEU A 547 7.10 25.94 -2.31
C LEU A 547 8.07 25.04 -1.53
N ASP A 548 9.38 25.31 -1.65
CA ASP A 548 10.47 24.58 -1.01
C ASP A 548 10.61 23.13 -1.53
N GLN A 549 11.54 22.36 -0.98
CA GLN A 549 11.90 21.01 -1.41
C GLN A 549 10.94 19.94 -0.86
N VAL A 550 9.64 20.18 -0.95
CA VAL A 550 8.56 19.35 -0.37
C VAL A 550 7.95 18.33 -1.34
N THR A 551 8.32 18.38 -2.61
CA THR A 551 7.60 17.66 -3.69
C THR A 551 8.01 16.21 -3.84
N GLU A 552 9.20 15.83 -3.35
CA GLU A 552 9.88 14.56 -3.66
C GLU A 552 9.05 13.32 -3.29
N VAL A 553 8.46 13.28 -2.08
CA VAL A 553 7.70 12.11 -1.59
C VAL A 553 6.47 11.86 -2.46
N GLY A 554 5.65 12.90 -2.66
CA GLY A 554 4.44 12.83 -3.48
C GLY A 554 4.76 12.58 -4.95
N PHE A 555 5.80 13.22 -5.48
CA PHE A 555 6.28 13.01 -6.85
C PHE A 555 6.71 11.56 -7.07
N ASN A 556 7.58 11.00 -6.21
CA ASN A 556 8.02 9.61 -6.35
C ASN A 556 6.85 8.63 -6.28
N ALA A 557 5.89 8.86 -5.38
CA ALA A 557 4.71 8.02 -5.27
C ALA A 557 3.87 8.01 -6.54
N LEU A 558 3.50 9.20 -7.02
CA LEU A 558 2.55 9.36 -8.12
C LEU A 558 3.20 9.04 -9.47
N GLN A 559 4.36 9.62 -9.77
CA GLN A 559 5.07 9.41 -11.03
C GLN A 559 5.67 8.01 -11.10
N ASN A 560 6.54 7.67 -10.15
CA ASN A 560 7.42 6.51 -10.30
C ASN A 560 6.73 5.20 -9.93
N ARG A 561 5.91 5.19 -8.87
CA ARG A 561 5.23 3.97 -8.44
C ARG A 561 3.84 3.80 -9.06
N LEU A 562 3.05 4.87 -9.19
CA LEU A 562 1.69 4.80 -9.72
C LEU A 562 1.59 5.12 -11.23
N GLY A 563 2.67 5.58 -11.87
CA GLY A 563 2.70 5.84 -13.31
C GLY A 563 1.87 7.05 -13.75
N ILE A 564 1.52 7.95 -12.83
CA ILE A 564 0.77 9.18 -13.11
C ILE A 564 1.77 10.26 -13.53
N SER A 565 1.72 10.68 -14.80
CA SER A 565 2.66 11.69 -15.31
C SER A 565 2.49 13.06 -14.62
N MET A 566 3.59 13.65 -14.15
CA MET A 566 3.62 14.92 -13.42
C MET A 566 4.72 15.87 -13.93
N SER A 567 4.70 16.23 -15.22
CA SER A 567 5.81 16.96 -15.87
C SER A 567 6.27 18.25 -15.16
N ASN A 568 5.34 19.10 -14.69
CA ASN A 568 5.71 20.31 -13.95
C ASN A 568 6.40 20.00 -12.62
N THR A 569 5.87 19.02 -11.90
CA THR A 569 6.40 18.59 -10.61
C THR A 569 7.73 17.86 -10.78
N GLN A 570 7.88 17.06 -11.84
CA GLN A 570 9.14 16.43 -12.20
C GLN A 570 10.22 17.47 -12.42
N LYS A 571 9.98 18.45 -13.31
CA LYS A 571 10.91 19.53 -13.59
C LYS A 571 11.33 20.24 -12.30
N TYR A 572 10.36 20.70 -11.51
CA TYR A 572 10.64 21.41 -10.26
C TYR A 572 11.43 20.54 -9.28
N THR A 573 10.99 19.30 -9.04
CA THR A 573 11.66 18.39 -8.10
C THR A 573 13.09 18.14 -8.51
N GLU A 574 13.33 17.79 -9.78
CA GLU A 574 14.66 17.46 -10.29
C GLU A 574 15.61 18.66 -10.29
N GLU A 575 15.14 19.87 -10.60
CA GLU A 575 15.92 21.11 -10.54
C GLU A 575 16.31 21.52 -9.11
N HIS A 576 15.53 21.10 -8.11
CA HIS A 576 15.76 21.43 -6.70
C HIS A 576 16.45 20.31 -5.92
N ARG A 577 16.87 19.23 -6.59
CA ARG A 577 17.67 18.16 -5.96
C ARG A 577 19.14 18.58 -5.79
N PRO A 578 19.83 18.07 -4.76
CA PRO A 578 19.28 17.26 -3.66
C PRO A 578 18.62 18.11 -2.58
N SER A 579 17.54 17.59 -2.00
CA SER A 579 16.84 18.26 -0.92
C SER A 579 17.64 18.22 0.39
N GLY A 580 17.75 19.36 1.06
CA GLY A 580 18.27 19.49 2.42
C GLY A 580 17.16 19.34 3.47
N THR A 581 17.03 20.33 4.34
CA THR A 581 15.96 20.42 5.34
C THR A 581 15.41 21.84 5.41
N ASP A 582 14.12 21.96 5.68
CA ASP A 582 13.43 23.23 5.94
C ASP A 582 13.67 23.76 7.37
N ASN A 583 14.34 22.98 8.23
CA ASN A 583 14.51 23.22 9.68
C ASN A 583 13.20 23.18 10.50
N TYR A 584 12.14 22.60 9.94
CA TYR A 584 10.87 22.36 10.61
C TYR A 584 10.60 20.86 10.76
N PHE A 585 10.46 20.12 9.65
CA PHE A 585 10.15 18.67 9.67
C PHE A 585 10.47 17.94 8.36
N ASN A 586 10.55 18.65 7.24
CA ASN A 586 10.97 18.07 5.98
C ASN A 586 12.51 17.97 5.94
N ALA A 587 13.03 16.76 5.71
CA ALA A 587 14.47 16.52 5.75
C ALA A 587 14.89 15.34 4.87
N TRP A 588 15.88 15.57 4.01
CA TRP A 588 16.63 14.55 3.26
C TRP A 588 15.79 13.69 2.31
N THR A 589 14.66 14.21 1.80
CA THR A 589 13.72 13.41 1.00
C THR A 589 14.31 12.95 -0.33
N THR A 590 15.22 13.68 -0.97
CA THR A 590 15.97 13.17 -2.14
C THR A 590 16.81 11.96 -1.78
N LEU A 591 17.44 11.93 -0.60
CA LEU A 591 18.23 10.78 -0.17
C LEU A 591 17.34 9.55 0.05
N THR A 592 16.15 9.72 0.63
CA THR A 592 15.30 8.59 1.04
C THR A 592 14.28 8.16 -0.02
N HIS A 593 13.76 9.08 -0.83
CA HIS A 593 12.60 8.85 -1.70
C HIS A 593 12.87 9.01 -3.20
N ALA A 594 13.93 9.71 -3.62
CA ALA A 594 14.19 9.88 -5.06
C ALA A 594 14.25 8.53 -5.76
N ASN A 595 13.42 8.35 -6.79
CA ASN A 595 13.31 7.11 -7.59
C ASN A 595 13.28 5.82 -6.76
N ASN A 596 12.70 5.86 -5.57
CA ASN A 596 12.64 4.72 -4.68
C ASN A 596 11.41 3.86 -5.04
N PRO A 597 11.61 2.61 -5.52
CA PRO A 597 10.50 1.78 -5.99
C PRO A 597 9.72 1.12 -4.85
N SER A 598 10.24 1.15 -3.62
CA SER A 598 9.66 0.48 -2.45
C SER A 598 8.51 1.24 -1.82
#